data_AF-A0A3C0PET4-F1
#
_entry.id   AF-A0A3C0PET4-F1
#
_cell.length_a   1.000
_cell.length_b   1.000
_cell.length_c   1.000
_cell.angle_alpha   90.00
_cell.angle_beta   90.00
_cell.angle_gamma   90.00
#
_symmetry.space_group_name_H-M   'P 1'
#
loop_
_entity.id
_entity.type
_entity.pdbx_description
1 polymer ?
#
loop_
_entity_poly.entity_id
_entity_poly.type
_entity_poly.pdbx_seq_one_letter_code
_entity_poly.pdbx_strand_id
1 'polypeptide(L)'
;MTMQDKEMLNDLVVESREHLLEIEPDLLELEQKGDAISSDLINRIFRAIHSIKGGFGFFGIEHVIKLSHAMENVMSKVRDKKLSISPVLTDALLKGVDKLRMMLDDVSHANDVSIDAEVADLSPFLDEVKKPQVLANVPKQEQKVDADTLIRQKHPDVTDELINEVVRNGKLLYQITINSNADLMQKDITPAALFETWEKLGDILDVSVDDSAITGIAGSSNVNLIYSVIFATVLEPDLISAGTGVVDEQIYSFDISLIKARISGVSSVKKTNDSQQTNEAPSAGSVDAATVKQVQDKTQKTEAKIEDALRVKVGLLNNLMNMAGELVLSRNQLMQSIGKKISDTVEMDAMYKNLDHQINQSCKSVIEAAIKNPQGVNENMEKQHVRLREAFVQSLSLRLIDIPGLNSIVQNIDMVTSLLQESIMQTRLQPISVVFAKFPRLVRDLAKKLDKEVNLTLVGQDVELDKSIIEQLSDPLTHLIRNSVDHGVETPDIRIKAGKPSQGEVVLRAFHEGGKVHIQIEDDGSG
;
A
#
# COMPACT_ATOMS: atom_id res chain seq x y z
N MET A 1 14.54 -14.81 -15.81
CA MET A 1 13.45 -14.01 -15.22
C MET A 1 12.34 -13.87 -16.23
N THR A 2 11.13 -14.27 -15.83
CA THR A 2 9.88 -13.96 -16.53
C THR A 2 9.64 -12.44 -16.52
N MET A 3 8.67 -11.93 -17.29
CA MET A 3 8.30 -10.50 -17.25
C MET A 3 7.84 -10.09 -15.84
N GLN A 4 7.12 -10.98 -15.16
CA GLN A 4 6.61 -10.78 -13.80
C GLN A 4 7.73 -10.75 -12.76
N ASP A 5 8.77 -11.59 -12.91
CA ASP A 5 9.93 -11.56 -12.02
C ASP A 5 10.69 -10.22 -12.15
N LYS A 6 10.73 -9.63 -13.35
CA LYS A 6 11.41 -8.36 -13.60
C LYS A 6 10.67 -7.17 -12.99
N GLU A 7 9.35 -7.23 -12.98
CA GLU A 7 8.49 -6.23 -12.35
C GLU A 7 8.67 -6.26 -10.83
N MET A 8 8.58 -7.46 -10.22
CA MET A 8 8.83 -7.63 -8.78
C MET A 8 10.26 -7.23 -8.36
N LEU A 9 11.27 -7.51 -9.20
CA LEU A 9 12.64 -7.07 -8.92
C LEU A 9 12.76 -5.54 -8.97
N ASN A 10 12.05 -4.88 -9.89
CA ASN A 10 12.07 -3.43 -9.99
C ASN A 10 11.39 -2.77 -8.78
N ASP A 11 10.25 -3.31 -8.35
CA ASP A 11 9.55 -2.85 -7.13
C ASP A 11 10.46 -3.00 -5.90
N LEU A 12 11.13 -4.15 -5.78
CA LEU A 12 12.10 -4.39 -4.71
C LEU A 12 13.30 -3.42 -4.76
N VAL A 13 13.79 -3.08 -5.95
CA VAL A 13 14.87 -2.09 -6.12
C VAL A 13 14.42 -0.71 -5.66
N VAL A 14 13.18 -0.31 -5.96
CA VAL A 14 12.60 0.95 -5.51
C VAL A 14 12.48 0.98 -3.98
N GLU A 15 11.88 -0.04 -3.38
CA GLU A 15 11.75 -0.17 -1.92
C GLU A 15 13.12 -0.14 -1.22
N SER A 16 14.09 -0.88 -1.75
CA SER A 16 15.43 -0.95 -1.18
C SER A 16 16.18 0.38 -1.28
N ARG A 17 15.93 1.19 -2.31
CA ARG A 17 16.48 2.55 -2.41
C ARG A 17 15.90 3.48 -1.34
N GLU A 18 14.61 3.36 -1.04
CA GLU A 18 13.99 4.13 0.06
C GLU A 18 14.64 3.79 1.39
N HIS A 19 14.85 2.50 1.66
CA HIS A 19 15.59 2.04 2.84
C HIS A 19 17.02 2.62 2.91
N LEU A 20 17.78 2.62 1.81
CA LEU A 20 19.14 3.18 1.79
C LEU A 20 19.16 4.70 2.07
N LEU A 21 18.18 5.45 1.56
CA LEU A 21 18.06 6.89 1.80
C LEU A 21 17.79 7.24 3.27
N GLU A 22 17.15 6.34 4.01
CA GLU A 22 16.87 6.53 5.44
C GLU A 22 18.05 6.11 6.33
N ILE A 23 18.89 5.18 5.87
CA ILE A 23 20.07 4.71 6.63
C ILE A 23 21.13 5.80 6.77
N GLU A 24 21.41 6.59 5.71
CA GLU A 24 22.43 7.64 5.74
C GLU A 24 22.25 8.68 6.87
N PRO A 25 21.10 9.38 6.99
CA PRO A 25 20.89 10.35 8.06
C PRO A 25 20.87 9.68 9.44
N ASP A 26 20.33 8.45 9.54
CA ASP A 26 20.29 7.70 10.79
C ASP A 26 21.70 7.32 11.28
N LEU A 27 22.62 6.96 10.37
CA LEU A 27 24.02 6.66 10.71
C LEU A 27 24.78 7.91 11.18
N LEU A 28 24.57 9.05 10.52
CA LEU A 28 25.17 10.33 10.93
C LEU A 28 24.63 10.82 12.28
N GLU A 29 23.33 10.61 12.53
CA GLU A 29 22.72 10.93 13.82
C GLU A 29 23.27 10.03 14.94
N LEU A 30 23.49 8.74 14.67
CA LEU A 30 24.16 7.83 15.61
C LEU A 30 25.58 8.28 15.94
N GLU A 31 26.34 8.75 14.95
CA GLU A 31 27.69 9.28 15.16
C GLU A 31 27.69 10.53 16.04
N GLN A 32 26.77 11.47 15.78
CA GLN A 32 26.68 12.73 16.54
C GLN A 32 26.24 12.55 18.00
N LYS A 33 25.34 11.59 18.27
CA LYS A 33 24.80 11.35 19.62
C LYS A 33 25.67 10.45 20.49
N GLY A 34 26.60 9.69 19.91
CA GLY A 34 27.55 8.84 20.63
C GLY A 34 26.87 7.80 21.55
N ASP A 35 27.41 7.59 22.76
CA ASP A 35 26.96 6.57 23.74
C ASP A 35 25.53 6.78 24.28
N ALA A 36 24.86 7.89 23.97
CA ALA A 36 23.43 8.11 24.21
C ALA A 36 22.59 7.41 23.11
N ILE A 37 22.81 6.11 22.96
CA ILE A 37 22.24 5.28 21.90
C ILE A 37 20.73 5.21 22.05
N SER A 38 19.96 5.80 21.13
CA SER A 38 18.54 5.48 20.98
C SER A 38 18.40 4.11 20.33
N SER A 39 17.94 3.11 21.09
CA SER A 39 17.67 1.75 20.61
C SER A 39 16.81 1.72 19.34
N ASP A 40 15.95 2.72 19.19
CA ASP A 40 15.02 2.83 18.07
C ASP A 40 15.75 3.08 16.75
N LEU A 41 16.76 3.97 16.75
CA LEU A 41 17.55 4.32 15.57
C LEU A 41 18.38 3.13 15.05
N ILE A 42 19.02 2.39 15.96
CA ILE A 42 19.72 1.14 15.61
C ILE A 42 18.75 0.12 15.04
N ASN A 43 17.58 -0.05 15.65
CA ASN A 43 16.59 -1.02 15.19
C ASN A 43 16.02 -0.65 13.81
N ARG A 44 15.86 0.64 13.48
CA ARG A 44 15.48 1.09 12.13
C ARG A 44 16.53 0.71 11.10
N ILE A 45 17.79 1.09 11.31
CA ILE A 45 18.89 0.76 10.38
C ILE A 45 19.01 -0.76 10.22
N PHE A 46 18.93 -1.53 11.31
CA PHE A 46 18.99 -2.98 11.26
C PHE A 46 17.86 -3.59 10.42
N ARG A 47 16.60 -3.15 10.62
CA ARG A 47 15.45 -3.63 9.84
C ARG A 47 15.58 -3.29 8.36
N ALA A 48 16.03 -2.08 8.03
CA ALA A 48 16.25 -1.64 6.67
C ALA A 48 17.28 -2.54 5.94
N ILE A 49 18.44 -2.78 6.56
CA ILE A 49 19.48 -3.67 6.00
C ILE A 49 18.98 -5.13 5.90
N HIS A 50 18.23 -5.60 6.90
CA HIS A 50 17.65 -6.95 6.90
C HIS A 50 16.62 -7.15 5.79
N SER A 51 15.76 -6.15 5.53
CA SER A 51 14.78 -6.15 4.45
C SER A 51 15.47 -6.24 3.09
N ILE A 52 16.49 -5.41 2.86
CA ILE A 52 17.30 -5.44 1.63
C ILE A 52 17.92 -6.83 1.41
N LYS A 53 18.52 -7.43 2.45
CA LYS A 53 19.07 -8.79 2.35
C LYS A 53 17.99 -9.82 1.98
N GLY A 54 16.84 -9.77 2.66
CA GLY A 54 15.74 -10.71 2.47
C GLY A 54 15.16 -10.66 1.06
N GLY A 55 14.86 -9.46 0.58
CA GLY A 55 14.29 -9.24 -0.75
C GLY A 55 15.22 -9.71 -1.87
N PHE A 56 16.50 -9.30 -1.86
CA PHE A 56 17.44 -9.71 -2.91
C PHE A 56 17.88 -11.17 -2.80
N GLY A 57 17.69 -11.79 -1.63
CA GLY A 57 17.82 -13.23 -1.41
C GLY A 57 16.94 -14.05 -2.35
N PHE A 58 15.71 -13.60 -2.59
CA PHE A 58 14.76 -14.26 -3.48
C PHE A 58 15.21 -14.26 -4.95
N PHE A 59 15.88 -13.19 -5.39
CA PHE A 59 16.31 -13.00 -6.78
C PHE A 59 17.76 -13.46 -7.06
N GLY A 60 18.49 -13.93 -6.05
CA GLY A 60 19.84 -14.47 -6.22
C GLY A 60 20.91 -13.43 -6.56
N ILE A 61 20.72 -12.17 -6.15
CA ILE A 61 21.71 -11.10 -6.33
C ILE A 61 22.79 -11.20 -5.24
N GLU A 62 23.72 -12.14 -5.42
CA GLU A 62 24.73 -12.53 -4.43
C GLU A 62 25.54 -11.38 -3.84
N HIS A 63 25.95 -10.39 -4.63
CA HIS A 63 26.82 -9.32 -4.12
C HIS A 63 26.07 -8.34 -3.22
N VAL A 64 24.80 -8.06 -3.54
CA VAL A 64 23.91 -7.30 -2.66
C VAL A 64 23.68 -8.05 -1.35
N ILE A 65 23.42 -9.36 -1.42
CA ILE A 65 23.24 -10.22 -0.24
C ILE A 65 24.51 -10.25 0.63
N LYS A 66 25.69 -10.42 0.02
CA LYS A 66 26.97 -10.51 0.75
C LYS A 66 27.29 -9.21 1.49
N LEU A 67 27.13 -8.06 0.82
CA LEU A 67 27.42 -6.77 1.42
C LEU A 67 26.38 -6.39 2.49
N SER A 68 25.08 -6.57 2.23
CA SER A 68 24.05 -6.28 3.22
C SER A 68 24.18 -7.19 4.45
N HIS A 69 24.53 -8.46 4.27
CA HIS A 69 24.80 -9.38 5.37
C HIS A 69 26.03 -8.95 6.21
N ALA A 70 27.10 -8.46 5.58
CA ALA A 70 28.25 -7.91 6.30
C ALA A 70 27.85 -6.70 7.16
N MET A 71 27.07 -5.77 6.59
CA MET A 71 26.55 -4.60 7.29
C MET A 71 25.59 -4.97 8.43
N GLU A 72 24.70 -5.96 8.22
CA GLU A 72 23.78 -6.47 9.24
C GLU A 72 24.52 -7.09 10.44
N ASN A 73 25.60 -7.82 10.18
CA ASN A 73 26.42 -8.42 11.24
C ASN A 73 27.14 -7.35 12.07
N VAL A 74 27.66 -6.31 11.43
CA VAL A 74 28.22 -5.14 12.12
C VAL A 74 27.16 -4.46 12.98
N MET A 75 26.00 -4.16 12.40
CA MET A 75 24.89 -3.51 13.12
C MET A 75 24.32 -4.39 14.24
N SER A 76 24.37 -5.72 14.11
CA SER A 76 24.02 -6.64 15.19
C SER A 76 24.94 -6.48 16.40
N LYS A 77 26.25 -6.33 16.19
CA LYS A 77 27.21 -6.08 17.28
C LYS A 77 26.98 -4.73 17.94
N VAL A 78 26.61 -3.71 17.15
CA VAL A 78 26.23 -2.39 17.67
C VAL A 78 24.95 -2.48 18.51
N ARG A 79 23.93 -3.17 18.01
CA ARG A 79 22.66 -3.42 18.73
C ARG A 79 22.86 -4.17 20.04
N ASP A 80 23.71 -5.19 20.01
CA ASP A 80 24.05 -6.00 21.19
C ASP A 80 25.00 -5.28 22.17
N LYS A 81 25.36 -4.02 21.90
CA LYS A 81 26.34 -3.22 22.68
C LYS A 81 27.74 -3.84 22.77
N LYS A 82 28.09 -4.71 21.81
CA LYS A 82 29.42 -5.35 21.70
C LYS A 82 30.41 -4.48 20.90
N LEU A 83 29.90 -3.52 20.15
CA LEU A 83 30.66 -2.56 19.34
C LEU A 83 30.03 -1.18 19.51
N SER A 84 30.85 -0.15 19.76
CA SER A 84 30.38 1.24 19.79
C SER A 84 30.47 1.88 18.40
N ILE A 85 29.55 2.80 18.12
CA ILE A 85 29.62 3.63 16.91
C ILE A 85 30.84 4.54 17.02
N SER A 86 31.64 4.60 15.94
CA SER A 86 32.81 5.47 15.80
C SER A 86 32.82 6.09 14.41
N PRO A 87 33.54 7.21 14.18
CA PRO A 87 33.66 7.80 12.85
C PRO A 87 34.16 6.81 11.79
N VAL A 88 35.15 5.97 12.17
CA VAL A 88 35.72 4.96 11.26
C VAL A 88 34.69 3.88 10.89
N LEU A 89 33.86 3.46 11.84
CA LEU A 89 32.78 2.50 11.60
C LEU A 89 31.66 3.10 10.74
N THR A 90 31.32 4.37 11.01
CA THR A 90 30.28 5.11 10.30
C THR A 90 30.68 5.29 8.84
N ASP A 91 31.92 5.71 8.58
CA ASP A 91 32.47 5.81 7.23
C ASP A 91 32.44 4.45 6.48
N ALA A 92 32.79 3.35 7.16
CA ALA A 92 32.74 2.01 6.56
C ALA A 92 31.30 1.59 6.20
N LEU A 93 30.32 1.90 7.06
CA LEU A 93 28.90 1.63 6.79
C LEU A 93 28.35 2.52 5.67
N LEU A 94 28.72 3.80 5.62
CA LEU A 94 28.31 4.73 4.55
C LEU A 94 28.86 4.30 3.19
N LYS A 95 30.14 3.89 3.11
CA LYS A 95 30.68 3.29 1.88
C LYS A 95 29.92 2.02 1.46
N GLY A 96 29.50 1.21 2.43
CA GLY A 96 28.62 0.05 2.18
C GLY A 96 27.27 0.45 1.60
N VAL A 97 26.63 1.50 2.13
CA VAL A 97 25.39 2.08 1.60
C VAL A 97 25.57 2.60 0.18
N ASP A 98 26.63 3.37 -0.08
CA ASP A 98 26.96 3.89 -1.42
C ASP A 98 27.13 2.76 -2.43
N LYS A 99 27.78 1.67 -2.01
CA LYS A 99 28.02 0.52 -2.85
C LYS A 99 26.77 -0.31 -3.12
N LEU A 100 25.92 -0.49 -2.11
CA LEU A 100 24.58 -1.08 -2.30
C LEU A 100 23.79 -0.23 -3.29
N ARG A 101 23.76 1.09 -3.13
CA ARG A 101 23.06 2.02 -4.02
C ARG A 101 23.56 1.90 -5.46
N MET A 102 24.87 1.87 -5.67
CA MET A 102 25.48 1.65 -6.99
C MET A 102 25.05 0.31 -7.61
N MET A 103 24.99 -0.77 -6.83
CA MET A 103 24.49 -2.06 -7.32
C MET A 103 22.99 -2.03 -7.63
N LEU A 104 22.20 -1.26 -6.89
CA LEU A 104 20.77 -1.07 -7.16
C LEU A 104 20.49 -0.19 -8.38
N ASP A 105 21.43 0.71 -8.75
CA ASP A 105 21.34 1.52 -9.96
C ASP A 105 21.41 0.70 -11.26
N ASP A 106 22.12 -0.44 -11.21
CA ASP A 106 22.09 -1.45 -12.27
C ASP A 106 22.05 -2.86 -11.66
N VAL A 107 20.88 -3.24 -11.15
CA VAL A 107 20.66 -4.53 -10.48
C VAL A 107 20.99 -5.74 -11.38
N SER A 108 20.89 -5.58 -12.70
CA SER A 108 21.18 -6.66 -13.66
C SER A 108 22.67 -7.02 -13.71
N HIS A 109 23.54 -6.06 -13.42
CA HIS A 109 25.00 -6.24 -13.35
C HIS A 109 25.53 -6.12 -11.91
N ALA A 110 24.67 -6.13 -10.90
CA ALA A 110 25.07 -6.03 -9.49
C ALA A 110 26.09 -7.10 -9.08
N ASN A 111 25.99 -8.31 -9.64
CA ASN A 111 26.95 -9.40 -9.38
C ASN A 111 28.30 -9.21 -10.10
N ASP A 112 28.40 -8.29 -11.06
CA ASP A 112 29.66 -7.96 -11.75
C ASP A 112 30.43 -6.84 -11.01
N VAL A 113 29.78 -6.14 -10.09
CA VAL A 113 30.39 -5.09 -9.27
C VAL A 113 31.20 -5.75 -8.14
N SER A 114 32.52 -5.51 -8.08
CA SER A 114 33.35 -5.97 -6.94
C SER A 114 32.96 -5.22 -5.66
N ILE A 115 32.74 -5.97 -4.58
CA ILE A 115 32.43 -5.49 -3.22
C ILE A 115 33.60 -5.65 -2.25
N ASP A 116 34.78 -6.03 -2.75
CA ASP A 116 35.91 -6.49 -1.92
C ASP A 116 36.45 -5.36 -1.03
N ALA A 117 36.45 -4.12 -1.51
CA ALA A 117 36.93 -2.97 -0.76
C ALA A 117 36.00 -2.64 0.42
N GLU A 118 34.69 -2.67 0.19
CA GLU A 118 33.70 -2.34 1.22
C GLU A 118 33.58 -3.46 2.26
N VAL A 119 33.66 -4.72 1.83
CA VAL A 119 33.75 -5.87 2.75
C VAL A 119 35.05 -5.83 3.55
N ALA A 120 36.17 -5.44 2.94
CA ALA A 120 37.44 -5.27 3.64
C ALA A 120 37.40 -4.13 4.65
N ASP A 121 36.72 -3.01 4.37
CA ASP A 121 36.52 -1.90 5.31
C ASP A 121 35.63 -2.30 6.50
N LEU A 122 34.65 -3.20 6.30
CA LEU A 122 33.79 -3.73 7.37
C LEU A 122 34.43 -4.89 8.15
N SER A 123 35.39 -5.60 7.55
CA SER A 123 36.03 -6.79 8.12
C SER A 123 36.67 -6.60 9.52
N PRO A 124 37.32 -5.46 9.86
CA PRO A 124 37.94 -5.27 11.18
C PRO A 124 36.90 -5.22 12.31
N PHE A 125 35.64 -4.95 11.98
CA PHE A 125 34.53 -4.92 12.92
C PHE A 125 33.81 -6.28 13.02
N LEU A 126 34.15 -7.22 12.13
CA LEU A 126 33.50 -8.52 11.99
C LEU A 126 34.19 -9.67 12.73
N ASP A 127 35.42 -9.51 13.25
CA ASP A 127 36.17 -10.58 13.93
C ASP A 127 35.34 -11.33 14.99
N GLU A 128 34.86 -12.53 14.65
CA GLU A 128 35.63 -13.78 14.58
C GLU A 128 35.35 -14.56 13.29
N VAL A 129 36.37 -14.71 12.43
CA VAL A 129 36.44 -15.87 11.52
C VAL A 129 37.23 -16.97 12.23
N LYS A 130 36.51 -17.96 12.78
CA LYS A 130 36.98 -19.34 12.90
C LYS A 130 35.83 -20.31 12.58
N LYS A 131 35.85 -20.89 11.39
CA LYS A 131 35.37 -22.27 11.16
C LYS A 131 36.57 -23.22 11.30
N PRO A 132 36.43 -24.53 11.55
CA PRO A 132 35.23 -25.32 11.86
C PRO A 132 35.38 -26.20 13.13
N GLN A 133 34.28 -26.62 13.78
CA GLN A 133 34.10 -28.00 14.28
C GLN A 133 32.71 -28.22 14.92
N VAL A 134 32.03 -29.22 14.34
CA VAL A 134 31.11 -30.22 14.90
C VAL A 134 30.80 -30.13 16.40
N LEU A 135 29.50 -30.09 16.71
CA LEU A 135 28.74 -30.62 17.88
C LEU A 135 27.47 -29.74 17.99
N ALA A 136 26.24 -30.18 18.21
CA ALA A 136 25.55 -31.45 18.23
C ALA A 136 24.06 -31.07 18.36
N ASN A 137 23.21 -31.71 17.56
CA ASN A 137 21.78 -31.96 17.74
C ASN A 137 20.97 -31.09 18.74
N VAL A 138 20.07 -30.27 18.20
CA VAL A 138 18.68 -30.19 18.69
C VAL A 138 17.77 -30.27 17.46
N PRO A 139 16.88 -31.28 17.34
CA PRO A 139 16.03 -31.42 16.17
C PRO A 139 14.88 -30.38 16.24
N LYS A 140 14.88 -29.41 15.34
CA LYS A 140 13.63 -28.75 14.92
C LYS A 140 12.90 -29.72 14.00
N GLN A 141 11.89 -30.39 14.54
CA GLN A 141 10.90 -31.08 13.72
C GLN A 141 10.10 -30.02 12.96
N GLU A 142 10.39 -29.85 11.68
CA GLU A 142 9.40 -29.36 10.72
C GLU A 142 8.34 -30.45 10.54
N GLN A 143 7.26 -30.35 11.32
CA GLN A 143 6.01 -30.99 10.96
C GLN A 143 5.25 -30.03 10.04
N LYS A 144 5.33 -30.28 8.72
CA LYS A 144 4.28 -29.85 7.79
C LYS A 144 3.01 -30.64 8.13
N VAL A 145 2.20 -30.12 9.04
CA VAL A 145 0.81 -30.54 9.19
C VAL A 145 0.02 -29.79 8.11
N ASP A 146 -0.60 -30.54 7.20
CA ASP A 146 -1.45 -30.02 6.12
C ASP A 146 -2.58 -29.18 6.75
N ALA A 147 -2.52 -27.85 6.61
CA ALA A 147 -3.45 -26.89 7.26
C ALA A 147 -4.92 -27.21 6.98
N ASP A 148 -5.20 -27.83 5.83
CA ASP A 148 -6.51 -28.32 5.37
C ASP A 148 -7.12 -29.40 6.30
N THR A 149 -6.28 -30.18 6.99
CA THR A 149 -6.74 -31.24 7.92
C THR A 149 -7.19 -30.65 9.26
N LEU A 150 -6.58 -29.54 9.69
CA LEU A 150 -6.87 -28.89 10.97
C LEU A 150 -8.21 -28.13 10.94
N ILE A 151 -8.57 -27.60 9.76
CA ILE A 151 -9.80 -26.82 9.55
C ILE A 151 -11.03 -27.74 9.56
N ARG A 152 -11.01 -28.83 8.79
CA ARG A 152 -12.12 -29.81 8.79
C ARG A 152 -12.33 -30.49 10.14
N GLN A 153 -11.32 -30.49 11.01
CA GLN A 153 -11.42 -31.04 12.36
C GLN A 153 -12.08 -30.09 13.37
N LYS A 154 -11.97 -28.76 13.16
CA LYS A 154 -12.51 -27.73 14.07
C LYS A 154 -13.75 -26.99 13.51
N HIS A 155 -14.00 -27.07 12.20
CA HIS A 155 -15.05 -26.33 11.49
C HIS A 155 -15.84 -27.25 10.53
N PRO A 156 -16.76 -28.09 11.06
CA PRO A 156 -17.48 -29.08 10.26
C PRO A 156 -18.55 -28.48 9.32
N ASP A 157 -18.99 -27.24 9.56
CA ASP A 157 -20.08 -26.60 8.81
C ASP A 157 -19.61 -25.85 7.55
N VAL A 158 -18.29 -25.69 7.37
CA VAL A 158 -17.71 -25.07 6.17
C VAL A 158 -17.64 -26.11 5.04
N THR A 159 -18.67 -26.13 4.20
CA THR A 159 -18.74 -27.04 3.04
C THR A 159 -17.94 -26.51 1.85
N ASP A 160 -17.51 -27.42 0.97
CA ASP A 160 -16.83 -27.07 -0.28
C ASP A 160 -17.72 -26.22 -1.21
N GLU A 161 -19.05 -26.30 -1.07
CA GLU A 161 -20.02 -25.46 -1.80
C GLU A 161 -19.97 -24.01 -1.34
N LEU A 162 -19.91 -23.77 -0.03
CA LEU A 162 -19.82 -22.42 0.55
C LEU A 162 -18.48 -21.75 0.21
N ILE A 163 -17.37 -22.51 0.27
CA ILE A 163 -16.04 -22.02 -0.15
C ILE A 163 -16.06 -21.64 -1.64
N ASN A 164 -16.71 -22.43 -2.50
CA ASN A 164 -16.83 -22.13 -3.92
C ASN A 164 -17.65 -20.86 -4.20
N GLU A 165 -18.69 -20.59 -3.42
CA GLU A 165 -19.48 -19.35 -3.52
C GLU A 165 -18.64 -18.12 -3.17
N VAL A 166 -17.90 -18.19 -2.05
CA VAL A 166 -16.99 -17.13 -1.59
C VAL A 166 -15.91 -16.83 -2.64
N VAL A 167 -15.30 -17.87 -3.18
CA VAL A 167 -14.25 -17.75 -4.22
C VAL A 167 -14.81 -17.22 -5.54
N ARG A 168 -16.06 -17.57 -5.92
CA ARG A 168 -16.74 -17.00 -7.10
C ARG A 168 -17.04 -15.51 -6.92
N ASN A 169 -17.34 -15.09 -5.70
CA ASN A 169 -17.58 -13.70 -5.34
C ASN A 169 -16.29 -12.89 -5.17
N GLY A 170 -15.12 -13.47 -5.46
CA GLY A 170 -13.83 -12.78 -5.44
C GLY A 170 -13.30 -12.46 -4.05
N LYS A 171 -13.83 -13.13 -3.02
CA LYS A 171 -13.41 -12.94 -1.62
C LYS A 171 -12.24 -13.87 -1.28
N LEU A 172 -11.33 -13.36 -0.47
CA LEU A 172 -10.25 -14.08 0.18
C LEU A 172 -10.75 -14.73 1.47
N LEU A 173 -10.15 -15.86 1.82
CA LEU A 173 -10.52 -16.63 3.01
C LEU A 173 -9.40 -16.49 4.05
N TYR A 174 -9.80 -16.38 5.31
CA TYR A 174 -8.92 -16.27 6.47
C TYR A 174 -9.38 -17.18 7.61
N GLN A 175 -8.43 -17.72 8.37
CA GLN A 175 -8.67 -18.30 9.68
C GLN A 175 -8.09 -17.36 10.73
N ILE A 176 -8.94 -16.85 11.62
CA ILE A 176 -8.55 -15.90 12.66
C ILE A 176 -8.73 -16.55 14.02
N THR A 177 -7.71 -16.48 14.87
CA THR A 177 -7.74 -17.06 16.22
C THR A 177 -7.68 -15.97 17.28
N ILE A 178 -8.70 -15.90 18.15
CA ILE A 178 -8.88 -14.80 19.12
C ILE A 178 -8.91 -15.36 20.54
N ASN A 179 -8.19 -14.74 21.47
CA ASN A 179 -8.16 -15.10 22.87
C ASN A 179 -9.04 -14.17 23.73
N SER A 180 -10.02 -14.72 24.44
CA SER A 180 -11.04 -13.94 25.17
C SER A 180 -10.46 -13.04 26.27
N ASN A 181 -9.46 -13.50 27.03
CA ASN A 181 -8.89 -12.71 28.12
C ASN A 181 -7.70 -11.84 27.70
N ALA A 182 -6.87 -12.29 26.73
CA ALA A 182 -5.71 -11.54 26.30
C ALA A 182 -6.05 -10.42 25.30
N ASP A 183 -7.00 -10.65 24.39
CA ASP A 183 -7.22 -9.76 23.24
C ASP A 183 -8.48 -8.89 23.38
N LEU A 184 -9.53 -9.37 24.06
CA LEU A 184 -10.83 -8.68 24.17
C LEU A 184 -10.96 -7.86 25.45
N MET A 185 -10.53 -8.38 26.60
CA MET A 185 -10.60 -7.66 27.88
C MET A 185 -9.62 -6.47 27.96
N GLN A 186 -8.49 -6.50 27.23
CA GLN A 186 -7.58 -5.34 27.15
C GLN A 186 -8.15 -4.18 26.33
N LYS A 187 -9.09 -4.46 25.42
CA LYS A 187 -9.72 -3.46 24.53
C LYS A 187 -11.14 -3.06 24.96
N ASP A 188 -11.66 -3.63 26.04
CA ASP A 188 -13.02 -3.41 26.57
C ASP A 188 -14.15 -3.69 25.54
N ILE A 189 -13.90 -4.62 24.61
CA ILE A 189 -14.83 -4.99 23.52
C ILE A 189 -15.37 -6.40 23.79
N THR A 190 -16.69 -6.57 23.65
CA THR A 190 -17.32 -7.90 23.75
C THR A 190 -17.13 -8.68 22.45
N PRO A 191 -17.03 -10.03 22.48
CA PRO A 191 -16.96 -10.86 21.27
C PRO A 191 -18.11 -10.57 20.28
N ALA A 192 -19.31 -10.31 20.79
CA ALA A 192 -20.47 -9.99 19.96
C ALA A 192 -20.30 -8.66 19.18
N ALA A 193 -19.78 -7.62 19.82
CA ALA A 193 -19.51 -6.33 19.17
C ALA A 193 -18.37 -6.43 18.14
N LEU A 194 -17.38 -7.30 18.40
CA LEU A 194 -16.32 -7.57 17.44
C LEU A 194 -16.87 -8.25 16.18
N PHE A 195 -17.69 -9.29 16.34
CA PHE A 195 -18.29 -9.98 15.20
C PHE A 195 -19.26 -9.09 14.40
N GLU A 196 -20.04 -8.22 15.06
CA GLU A 196 -20.88 -7.22 14.37
C GLU A 196 -20.05 -6.24 13.52
N THR A 197 -18.82 -5.96 13.94
CA THR A 197 -17.88 -5.14 13.16
C THR A 197 -17.35 -5.92 11.95
N TRP A 198 -17.07 -7.21 12.12
CA TRP A 198 -16.56 -8.06 11.05
C TRP A 198 -17.61 -8.41 10.00
N GLU A 199 -18.88 -8.56 10.39
CA GLU A 199 -20.01 -8.71 9.45
C GLU A 199 -20.17 -7.50 8.52
N LYS A 200 -19.68 -6.31 8.93
CA LYS A 200 -19.65 -5.11 8.08
C LYS A 200 -18.48 -5.13 7.08
N LEU A 201 -17.45 -5.94 7.36
CA LEU A 201 -16.20 -6.04 6.58
C LEU A 201 -16.17 -7.27 5.67
N GLY A 202 -17.00 -8.29 5.93
CA GLY A 202 -17.01 -9.55 5.20
C GLY A 202 -18.03 -10.54 5.76
N ASP A 203 -17.96 -11.79 5.31
CA ASP A 203 -18.84 -12.86 5.74
C ASP A 203 -18.10 -13.75 6.76
N ILE A 204 -18.72 -13.98 7.92
CA ILE A 204 -18.24 -14.99 8.87
C ILE A 204 -18.86 -16.32 8.47
N LEU A 205 -18.05 -17.28 8.03
CA LEU A 205 -18.51 -18.58 7.55
C LEU A 205 -18.73 -19.58 8.69
N ASP A 206 -17.86 -19.56 9.70
CA ASP A 206 -17.99 -20.42 10.87
C ASP A 206 -17.19 -19.87 12.07
N VAL A 207 -17.64 -20.18 13.29
CA VAL A 207 -16.99 -19.82 14.56
C VAL A 207 -16.95 -21.06 15.44
N SER A 208 -15.76 -21.55 15.76
CA SER A 208 -15.52 -22.63 16.71
C SER A 208 -14.90 -22.09 17.98
N VAL A 209 -15.24 -22.69 19.12
CA VAL A 209 -14.70 -22.34 20.43
C VAL A 209 -14.01 -23.56 21.01
N ASP A 210 -12.74 -23.43 21.38
CA ASP A 210 -12.02 -24.50 22.07
C ASP A 210 -12.45 -24.50 23.55
N ASP A 211 -13.30 -25.46 23.92
CA ASP A 211 -13.88 -25.61 25.25
C ASP A 211 -13.04 -26.50 26.18
N SER A 212 -11.88 -26.99 25.70
CA SER A 212 -10.99 -27.88 26.46
C SER A 212 -10.46 -27.26 27.77
N ALA A 213 -10.52 -25.93 27.91
CA ALA A 213 -10.18 -25.20 29.14
C ALA A 213 -11.32 -25.19 30.19
N ILE A 214 -12.54 -25.62 29.84
CA ILE A 214 -13.70 -25.67 30.73
C ILE A 214 -13.63 -26.95 31.58
N THR A 215 -12.91 -26.88 32.70
CA THR A 215 -12.89 -27.97 33.70
C THR A 215 -14.02 -27.78 34.73
N GLY A 216 -15.21 -28.23 34.36
CA GLY A 216 -16.35 -28.39 35.28
C GLY A 216 -17.30 -27.19 35.40
N ILE A 217 -18.56 -27.48 35.75
CA ILE A 217 -19.70 -26.53 35.84
C ILE A 217 -19.68 -25.78 37.18
N ALA A 218 -18.52 -25.37 37.67
CA ALA A 218 -18.37 -24.72 38.97
C ALA A 218 -17.58 -23.40 38.87
N GLY A 219 -18.27 -22.34 38.46
CA GLY A 219 -18.13 -21.00 39.04
C GLY A 219 -16.75 -20.34 39.09
N SER A 220 -15.88 -20.48 38.09
CA SER A 220 -14.71 -19.61 37.93
C SER A 220 -14.91 -18.64 36.77
N SER A 221 -15.06 -17.36 37.11
CA SER A 221 -15.44 -16.25 36.21
C SER A 221 -14.32 -15.74 35.29
N ASN A 222 -13.33 -16.56 34.94
CA ASN A 222 -12.22 -16.15 34.05
C ASN A 222 -11.72 -17.36 33.25
N VAL A 223 -12.61 -17.99 32.48
CA VAL A 223 -12.20 -19.01 31.52
C VAL A 223 -11.66 -18.31 30.27
N ASN A 224 -10.41 -18.57 29.94
CA ASN A 224 -9.81 -18.04 28.73
C ASN A 224 -10.26 -18.87 27.51
N LEU A 225 -11.31 -18.42 26.83
CA LEU A 225 -11.83 -19.08 25.64
C LEU A 225 -11.00 -18.68 24.40
N ILE A 226 -10.67 -19.66 23.57
CA ILE A 226 -10.02 -19.44 22.28
C ILE A 226 -11.07 -19.63 21.19
N TYR A 227 -11.35 -18.56 20.46
CA TYR A 227 -12.23 -18.57 19.29
C TYR A 227 -11.38 -18.83 18.04
N SER A 228 -11.83 -19.71 17.17
CA SER A 228 -11.33 -19.81 15.79
C SER A 228 -12.46 -19.43 14.85
N VAL A 229 -12.19 -18.54 13.91
CA VAL A 229 -13.18 -17.94 13.02
C VAL A 229 -12.74 -18.11 11.58
N ILE A 230 -13.61 -18.64 10.74
CA ILE A 230 -13.40 -18.66 9.29
C ILE A 230 -14.10 -17.43 8.71
N PHE A 231 -13.30 -16.51 8.17
CA PHE A 231 -13.76 -15.21 7.71
C PHE A 231 -13.45 -15.02 6.23
N ALA A 232 -14.42 -14.51 5.48
CA ALA A 232 -14.33 -14.28 4.04
C ALA A 232 -14.52 -12.81 3.71
N THR A 233 -13.52 -12.17 3.10
CA THR A 233 -13.57 -10.74 2.78
C THR A 233 -12.80 -10.41 1.52
N VAL A 234 -13.04 -9.23 0.95
CA VAL A 234 -12.28 -8.72 -0.21
C VAL A 234 -10.96 -8.06 0.25
N LEU A 235 -10.79 -7.83 1.56
CA LEU A 235 -9.55 -7.28 2.11
C LEU A 235 -8.38 -8.22 1.85
N GLU A 236 -7.26 -7.66 1.40
CA GLU A 236 -6.01 -8.37 1.17
C GLU A 236 -5.29 -8.71 2.50
N PRO A 237 -4.36 -9.69 2.51
CA PRO A 237 -3.67 -10.14 3.73
C PRO A 237 -2.94 -9.02 4.49
N ASP A 238 -2.59 -7.94 3.80
CA ASP A 238 -1.83 -6.82 4.37
C ASP A 238 -2.76 -5.81 5.07
N LEU A 239 -4.07 -5.87 4.80
CA LEU A 239 -5.09 -4.95 5.31
C LEU A 239 -6.04 -5.60 6.34
N ILE A 240 -6.00 -6.93 6.45
CA ILE A 240 -6.93 -7.70 7.28
C ILE A 240 -6.72 -7.44 8.77
N SER A 241 -5.49 -7.28 9.25
CA SER A 241 -5.20 -6.99 10.65
C SER A 241 -5.67 -5.61 11.07
N ALA A 242 -5.46 -4.60 10.23
CA ALA A 242 -5.99 -3.25 10.43
C ALA A 242 -7.52 -3.22 10.41
N GLY A 243 -8.16 -3.94 9.49
CA GLY A 243 -9.62 -4.01 9.38
C GLY A 243 -10.28 -4.77 10.53
N THR A 244 -9.72 -5.90 10.94
CA THR A 244 -10.29 -6.76 11.99
C THR A 244 -9.86 -6.36 13.40
N GLY A 245 -8.78 -5.58 13.53
CA GLY A 245 -8.18 -5.19 14.80
C GLY A 245 -7.41 -6.32 15.49
N VAL A 246 -7.06 -7.38 14.75
CA VAL A 246 -6.36 -8.58 15.22
C VAL A 246 -4.90 -8.55 14.76
N VAL A 247 -3.97 -9.05 15.56
CA VAL A 247 -2.54 -9.08 15.20
C VAL A 247 -2.24 -10.10 14.12
N ASP A 248 -1.25 -9.84 13.26
CA ASP A 248 -0.94 -10.69 12.10
C ASP A 248 -0.61 -12.14 12.50
N GLU A 249 0.01 -12.35 13.67
CA GLU A 249 0.33 -13.71 14.16
C GLU A 249 -0.92 -14.57 14.45
N GLN A 250 -2.09 -13.94 14.55
CA GLN A 250 -3.38 -14.59 14.82
C GLN A 250 -4.21 -14.80 13.55
N ILE A 251 -3.74 -14.35 12.38
CA ILE A 251 -4.44 -14.41 11.11
C ILE A 251 -3.70 -15.32 10.15
N TYR A 252 -4.39 -16.33 9.64
CA TYR A 252 -3.88 -17.23 8.61
C TYR A 252 -4.65 -17.01 7.31
N SER A 253 -3.94 -16.69 6.23
CA SER A 253 -4.52 -16.51 4.90
C SER A 253 -4.50 -17.82 4.10
N PHE A 254 -5.57 -18.07 3.34
CA PHE A 254 -5.68 -19.26 2.51
C PHE A 254 -5.16 -19.02 1.10
N ASP A 255 -4.35 -19.95 0.58
CA ASP A 255 -4.03 -19.99 -0.84
C ASP A 255 -5.17 -20.66 -1.63
N ILE A 256 -6.00 -19.82 -2.23
CA ILE A 256 -7.16 -20.22 -3.05
C ILE A 256 -6.73 -21.04 -4.28
N SER A 257 -5.48 -20.93 -4.74
CA SER A 257 -4.95 -21.67 -5.89
C SER A 257 -4.82 -23.15 -5.58
N LEU A 258 -4.40 -23.49 -4.36
CA LEU A 258 -4.31 -24.88 -3.88
C LEU A 258 -5.69 -25.50 -3.68
N ILE A 259 -6.67 -24.71 -3.22
CA ILE A 259 -8.07 -25.14 -3.04
C ILE A 259 -8.71 -25.43 -4.41
N LYS A 260 -8.55 -24.54 -5.40
CA LYS A 260 -9.03 -24.76 -6.78
C LYS A 260 -8.40 -26.00 -7.43
N ALA A 261 -7.10 -26.21 -7.26
CA ALA A 261 -6.39 -27.36 -7.81
C ALA A 261 -6.92 -28.69 -7.24
N ARG A 262 -7.25 -28.73 -5.93
CA ARG A 262 -7.77 -29.92 -5.24
C ARG A 262 -9.22 -30.24 -5.62
N ILE A 263 -10.07 -29.22 -5.78
CA ILE A 263 -11.48 -29.36 -6.21
C ILE A 263 -11.59 -29.82 -7.67
N SER A 264 -10.62 -29.46 -8.52
CA SER A 264 -10.59 -29.86 -9.94
C SER A 264 -10.11 -31.31 -10.21
N GLY A 265 -9.75 -32.08 -9.17
CA GLY A 265 -9.49 -33.52 -9.28
C GLY A 265 -8.20 -33.92 -10.02
N VAL A 266 -7.20 -33.03 -10.14
CA VAL A 266 -5.91 -33.38 -10.76
C VAL A 266 -4.88 -33.73 -9.69
N SER A 267 -4.77 -35.02 -9.38
CA SER A 267 -3.74 -35.55 -8.49
C SER A 267 -2.48 -35.86 -9.29
N SER A 268 -1.38 -35.14 -9.06
CA SER A 268 -0.04 -35.54 -9.54
C SER A 268 0.90 -35.71 -8.36
N VAL A 269 0.89 -36.93 -7.81
CA VAL A 269 1.90 -37.44 -6.88
C VAL A 269 3.15 -37.78 -7.69
N LYS A 270 4.27 -37.09 -7.46
CA LYS A 270 5.61 -37.58 -7.82
C LYS A 270 6.08 -38.55 -6.73
N LYS A 271 6.16 -39.84 -7.07
CA LYS A 271 7.00 -40.82 -6.35
C LYS A 271 8.20 -41.19 -7.22
N THR A 272 9.34 -41.29 -6.54
CA THR A 272 10.67 -41.62 -7.02
C THR A 272 10.87 -43.13 -7.26
N ASN A 273 11.75 -43.37 -8.23
CA ASN A 273 12.74 -44.45 -8.40
C ASN A 273 12.40 -45.80 -9.07
N ASP A 274 13.27 -46.06 -10.04
CA ASP A 274 13.88 -47.31 -10.52
C ASP A 274 12.99 -48.43 -11.07
N SER A 275 13.12 -48.67 -12.38
CA SER A 275 13.66 -49.94 -12.92
C SER A 275 14.02 -49.80 -14.40
N GLN A 276 15.07 -50.54 -14.76
CA GLN A 276 15.87 -50.53 -15.98
C GLN A 276 15.24 -51.24 -17.20
N GLN A 277 15.87 -50.94 -18.36
CA GLN A 277 16.04 -51.77 -19.57
C GLN A 277 14.82 -51.94 -20.52
N THR A 278 14.93 -51.84 -21.85
CA THR A 278 16.05 -52.07 -22.78
C THR A 278 15.75 -51.49 -24.18
N ASN A 279 16.84 -51.14 -24.89
CA ASN A 279 17.07 -51.17 -26.35
C ASN A 279 16.27 -50.18 -27.22
N GLU A 280 16.85 -49.48 -28.20
CA GLU A 280 18.07 -49.69 -28.99
C GLU A 280 18.52 -48.34 -29.61
N ALA A 281 19.84 -48.09 -29.60
CA ALA A 281 20.53 -47.17 -30.52
C ALA A 281 20.84 -47.93 -31.84
N PRO A 282 21.44 -47.38 -32.93
CA PRO A 282 22.40 -46.28 -33.00
C PRO A 282 22.19 -45.40 -34.28
N SER A 283 23.02 -44.50 -34.80
CA SER A 283 24.40 -44.07 -34.61
C SER A 283 24.61 -42.73 -35.34
N ALA A 284 25.45 -41.88 -34.74
CA ALA A 284 26.61 -41.20 -35.35
C ALA A 284 26.48 -40.21 -36.53
N GLY A 285 27.12 -39.06 -36.35
CA GLY A 285 27.50 -38.12 -37.40
C GLY A 285 27.94 -36.76 -36.87
N SER A 286 29.23 -36.64 -36.55
CA SER A 286 30.02 -35.38 -36.45
C SER A 286 29.77 -34.45 -37.65
N VAL A 287 30.05 -33.14 -37.66
CA VAL A 287 31.38 -32.53 -37.52
C VAL A 287 31.33 -31.00 -37.27
N ASP A 288 32.35 -30.55 -36.57
CA ASP A 288 33.20 -29.36 -36.78
C ASP A 288 32.87 -27.95 -36.30
N ALA A 289 33.98 -27.36 -35.88
CA ALA A 289 34.20 -26.13 -35.15
C ALA A 289 34.66 -24.97 -36.05
N ALA A 290 34.58 -23.78 -35.45
CA ALA A 290 35.26 -22.52 -35.79
C ALA A 290 34.78 -21.78 -37.04
N THR A 291 34.38 -20.52 -36.89
CA THR A 291 35.22 -19.35 -37.21
C THR A 291 34.48 -18.04 -36.84
N VAL A 292 35.25 -17.14 -36.23
CA VAL A 292 34.93 -15.76 -35.85
C VAL A 292 34.58 -14.87 -37.05
N LYS A 293 33.59 -13.97 -36.89
CA LYS A 293 33.59 -12.65 -37.55
C LYS A 293 32.82 -11.60 -36.75
N GLN A 294 33.53 -10.53 -36.43
CA GLN A 294 33.04 -9.24 -35.90
C GLN A 294 32.04 -8.58 -36.85
N VAL A 295 31.03 -7.87 -36.33
CA VAL A 295 30.58 -6.54 -36.82
C VAL A 295 29.95 -5.73 -35.68
N GLN A 296 30.63 -4.63 -35.33
CA GLN A 296 30.20 -3.26 -34.99
C GLN A 296 28.82 -2.98 -34.34
N ASP A 297 28.91 -2.41 -33.14
CA ASP A 297 28.58 -1.00 -32.85
C ASP A 297 27.27 -0.43 -33.43
N LYS A 298 26.22 -0.41 -32.58
CA LYS A 298 25.18 0.61 -32.59
C LYS A 298 24.78 0.93 -31.16
N THR A 299 25.35 2.01 -30.66
CA THR A 299 24.85 2.77 -29.51
C THR A 299 23.44 3.25 -29.83
N GLN A 300 22.42 2.62 -29.24
CA GLN A 300 21.10 3.23 -29.09
C GLN A 300 21.01 3.77 -27.67
N LYS A 301 21.11 5.11 -27.55
CA LYS A 301 20.57 5.84 -26.41
C LYS A 301 19.11 5.44 -26.25
N THR A 302 18.81 4.64 -25.24
CA THR A 302 17.44 4.54 -24.72
C THR A 302 17.40 5.46 -23.52
N GLU A 303 16.78 6.62 -23.71
CA GLU A 303 16.36 7.50 -22.62
C GLU A 303 15.44 6.67 -21.72
N ALA A 304 15.97 6.14 -20.62
CA ALA A 304 15.17 5.55 -19.58
C ALA A 304 14.40 6.69 -18.91
N LYS A 305 13.10 6.79 -19.23
CA LYS A 305 12.15 7.54 -18.42
C LYS A 305 12.26 7.02 -16.99
N ILE A 306 12.79 7.85 -16.11
CA ILE A 306 12.69 7.67 -14.66
C ILE A 306 11.19 7.75 -14.37
N GLU A 307 10.57 6.63 -14.02
CA GLU A 307 9.22 6.66 -13.49
C GLU A 307 9.27 7.29 -12.09
N ASP A 308 8.41 8.28 -11.89
CA ASP A 308 8.35 9.12 -10.72
C ASP A 308 7.92 8.33 -9.48
N ALA A 309 8.86 7.79 -8.72
CA ALA A 309 8.60 7.23 -7.40
C ALA A 309 8.06 8.34 -6.48
N LEU A 310 6.81 8.21 -6.05
CA LEU A 310 6.10 9.19 -5.25
C LEU A 310 6.18 8.77 -3.77
N ARG A 311 6.93 9.51 -2.95
CA ARG A 311 7.06 9.22 -1.51
C ARG A 311 5.77 9.64 -0.79
N VAL A 312 4.95 8.67 -0.39
CA VAL A 312 3.66 8.92 0.28
C VAL A 312 3.81 8.80 1.80
N LYS A 313 3.41 9.83 2.55
CA LYS A 313 3.37 9.79 4.02
C LYS A 313 2.37 8.72 4.48
N VAL A 314 2.76 7.82 5.40
CA VAL A 314 1.90 6.71 5.90
C VAL A 314 0.55 7.20 6.44
N GLY A 315 0.52 8.35 7.13
CA GLY A 315 -0.73 8.96 7.61
C GLY A 315 -1.66 9.43 6.48
N LEU A 316 -1.10 9.85 5.34
CA LEU A 316 -1.87 10.23 4.16
C LEU A 316 -2.47 9.01 3.47
N LEU A 317 -1.72 7.90 3.44
CA LEU A 317 -2.19 6.59 2.99
C LEU A 317 -3.39 6.11 3.81
N ASN A 318 -3.30 6.22 5.14
CA ASN A 318 -4.42 5.90 6.04
C ASN A 318 -5.64 6.80 5.79
N ASN A 319 -5.43 8.10 5.58
CA ASN A 319 -6.53 9.02 5.26
C ASN A 319 -7.17 8.70 3.90
N LEU A 320 -6.37 8.41 2.86
CA LEU A 320 -6.85 7.96 1.55
C LEU A 320 -7.63 6.66 1.66
N MET A 321 -7.15 5.71 2.46
CA MET A 321 -7.81 4.44 2.70
C MET A 321 -9.14 4.63 3.44
N ASN A 322 -9.19 5.51 4.44
CA ASN A 322 -10.43 5.87 5.15
C ASN A 322 -11.45 6.51 4.20
N MET A 323 -11.03 7.47 3.38
CA MET A 323 -11.91 8.11 2.39
C MET A 323 -12.38 7.14 1.30
N ALA A 324 -11.51 6.24 0.85
CA ALA A 324 -11.91 5.17 -0.06
C ALA A 324 -12.96 4.26 0.59
N GLY A 325 -12.79 3.92 1.87
CA GLY A 325 -13.78 3.20 2.66
C GLY A 325 -15.12 3.94 2.76
N GLU A 326 -15.11 5.23 3.10
CA GLU A 326 -16.32 6.06 3.16
C GLU A 326 -17.01 6.23 1.80
N LEU A 327 -16.23 6.31 0.71
CA LEU A 327 -16.75 6.39 -0.65
C LEU A 327 -17.42 5.07 -1.05
N VAL A 328 -16.80 3.93 -0.74
CA VAL A 328 -17.37 2.60 -0.96
C VAL A 328 -18.65 2.41 -0.14
N LEU A 329 -18.66 2.83 1.11
CA LEU A 329 -19.85 2.81 1.97
C LEU A 329 -20.98 3.66 1.38
N SER A 330 -20.68 4.89 0.97
CA SER A 330 -21.66 5.80 0.35
C SER A 330 -22.21 5.25 -0.96
N ARG A 331 -21.36 4.65 -1.81
CA ARG A 331 -21.77 3.95 -3.04
C ARG A 331 -22.69 2.77 -2.73
N ASN A 332 -22.37 1.97 -1.72
CA ASN A 332 -23.19 0.81 -1.35
C ASN A 332 -24.54 1.24 -0.77
N GLN A 333 -24.58 2.29 0.06
CA GLN A 333 -25.83 2.89 0.56
C GLN A 333 -26.69 3.45 -0.58
N LEU A 334 -26.08 4.08 -1.58
CA LEU A 334 -26.76 4.54 -2.80
C LEU A 334 -27.37 3.36 -3.58
N MET A 335 -26.58 2.31 -3.82
CA MET A 335 -27.04 1.11 -4.54
C MET A 335 -28.17 0.39 -3.81
N GLN A 336 -28.14 0.28 -2.49
CA GLN A 336 -29.23 -0.29 -1.70
C GLN A 336 -30.50 0.58 -1.76
N SER A 337 -30.35 1.90 -1.66
CA SER A 337 -31.48 2.84 -1.73
C SER A 337 -32.16 2.81 -3.10
N ILE A 338 -31.37 2.74 -4.17
CA ILE A 338 -31.85 2.57 -5.54
C ILE A 338 -32.47 1.18 -5.73
N GLY A 339 -31.80 0.12 -5.29
CA GLY A 339 -32.27 -1.27 -5.42
C GLY A 339 -33.61 -1.51 -4.72
N LYS A 340 -33.78 -0.98 -3.50
CA LYS A 340 -35.06 -1.01 -2.77
C LYS A 340 -36.16 -0.32 -3.58
N LYS A 341 -35.86 0.83 -4.19
CA LYS A 341 -36.83 1.58 -5.01
C LYS A 341 -37.15 0.89 -6.34
N ILE A 342 -36.17 0.24 -6.97
CA ILE A 342 -36.40 -0.59 -8.16
C ILE A 342 -37.32 -1.76 -7.81
N SER A 343 -37.14 -2.38 -6.65
CA SER A 343 -38.06 -3.41 -6.13
C SER A 343 -39.49 -2.86 -5.93
N ASP A 344 -39.64 -1.67 -5.32
CA ASP A 344 -40.95 -0.99 -5.22
C ASP A 344 -41.57 -0.71 -6.60
N THR A 345 -40.73 -0.49 -7.63
CA THR A 345 -41.18 -0.26 -9.01
C THR A 345 -41.61 -1.57 -9.70
N VAL A 346 -41.06 -2.72 -9.30
CA VAL A 346 -41.51 -4.05 -9.76
C VAL A 346 -42.88 -4.41 -9.17
N GLU A 347 -43.19 -3.95 -7.95
CA GLU A 347 -44.56 -4.04 -7.39
C GLU A 347 -45.59 -3.25 -8.20
N MET A 348 -45.16 -2.25 -8.99
CA MET A 348 -46.02 -1.50 -9.89
C MET A 348 -46.63 -2.40 -10.98
N ASP A 349 -45.91 -3.41 -11.49
CA ASP A 349 -46.44 -4.37 -12.47
C ASP A 349 -47.54 -5.26 -11.86
N ALA A 350 -47.37 -5.67 -10.60
CA ALA A 350 -48.41 -6.39 -9.85
C ALA A 350 -49.64 -5.51 -9.60
N MET A 351 -49.44 -4.21 -9.31
CA MET A 351 -50.53 -3.25 -9.17
C MET A 351 -51.27 -2.98 -10.49
N TYR A 352 -50.57 -2.84 -11.61
CA TYR A 352 -51.21 -2.71 -12.92
C TYR A 352 -52.04 -3.95 -13.29
N LYS A 353 -51.52 -5.16 -13.03
CA LYS A 353 -52.27 -6.41 -13.21
C LYS A 353 -53.51 -6.48 -12.30
N ASN A 354 -53.42 -5.99 -11.06
CA ASN A 354 -54.55 -5.92 -10.15
C ASN A 354 -55.60 -4.91 -10.64
N LEU A 355 -55.18 -3.73 -11.11
CA LEU A 355 -56.07 -2.73 -11.69
C LEU A 355 -56.79 -3.28 -12.93
N ASP A 356 -56.06 -3.93 -13.85
CA ASP A 356 -56.64 -4.57 -15.03
C ASP A 356 -57.66 -5.66 -14.64
N HIS A 357 -57.35 -6.46 -13.62
CA HIS A 357 -58.28 -7.45 -13.09
C HIS A 357 -59.56 -6.82 -12.52
N GLN A 358 -59.44 -5.72 -11.76
CA GLN A 358 -60.59 -5.01 -11.19
C GLN A 358 -61.45 -4.32 -12.26
N ILE A 359 -60.82 -3.77 -13.31
CA ILE A 359 -61.52 -3.24 -14.49
C ILE A 359 -62.33 -4.34 -15.15
N ASN A 360 -61.72 -5.47 -15.44
CA ASN A 360 -62.37 -6.61 -16.09
C ASN A 360 -63.53 -7.18 -15.24
N GLN A 361 -63.34 -7.31 -13.91
CA GLN A 361 -64.40 -7.75 -13.00
C GLN A 361 -65.57 -6.75 -12.93
N SER A 362 -65.27 -5.46 -12.90
CA SER A 362 -66.30 -4.41 -12.86
C SER A 362 -67.13 -4.38 -14.13
N CYS A 363 -66.48 -4.46 -15.31
CA CYS A 363 -67.16 -4.58 -16.60
C CYS A 363 -68.07 -5.80 -16.64
N LYS A 364 -67.58 -6.97 -16.21
CA LYS A 364 -68.36 -8.21 -16.15
C LYS A 364 -69.58 -8.08 -15.24
N SER A 365 -69.41 -7.50 -14.05
CA SER A 365 -70.50 -7.26 -13.08
C SER A 365 -71.60 -6.36 -13.65
N VAL A 366 -71.23 -5.29 -14.36
CA VAL A 366 -72.20 -4.39 -15.00
C VAL A 366 -72.95 -5.11 -16.12
N ILE A 367 -72.26 -5.88 -16.96
CA ILE A 367 -72.89 -6.65 -18.05
C ILE A 367 -73.87 -7.68 -17.48
N GLU A 368 -73.49 -8.44 -16.44
CA GLU A 368 -74.36 -9.43 -15.80
C GLU A 368 -75.60 -8.79 -15.14
N ALA A 369 -75.43 -7.62 -14.50
CA ALA A 369 -76.55 -6.87 -13.95
C ALA A 369 -77.50 -6.35 -15.03
N ALA A 370 -76.97 -5.92 -16.18
CA ALA A 370 -77.76 -5.50 -17.33
C ALA A 370 -78.60 -6.62 -17.93
N ILE A 371 -78.07 -7.86 -17.93
CA ILE A 371 -78.81 -9.05 -18.39
C ILE A 371 -79.92 -9.44 -17.42
N LYS A 372 -79.68 -9.35 -16.09
CA LYS A 372 -80.63 -9.84 -15.06
C LYS A 372 -81.70 -8.82 -14.66
N ASN A 373 -81.37 -7.54 -14.56
CA ASN A 373 -82.29 -6.48 -14.14
C ASN A 373 -81.94 -5.12 -14.78
N PRO A 374 -82.50 -4.80 -15.96
CA PRO A 374 -82.17 -3.59 -16.72
C PRO A 374 -82.44 -2.29 -15.96
N GLN A 375 -83.38 -2.27 -15.01
CA GLN A 375 -83.71 -1.06 -14.24
C GLN A 375 -82.73 -0.76 -13.09
N GLY A 376 -82.00 -1.77 -12.60
CA GLY A 376 -81.01 -1.64 -11.51
C GLY A 376 -79.57 -1.39 -11.98
N VAL A 377 -79.34 -1.32 -13.29
CA VAL A 377 -78.01 -1.19 -13.89
C VAL A 377 -77.32 0.09 -13.46
N ASN A 378 -78.07 1.19 -13.37
CA ASN A 378 -77.51 2.51 -13.09
C ASN A 378 -76.86 2.56 -11.70
N GLU A 379 -77.50 1.95 -10.69
CA GLU A 379 -76.97 1.88 -9.33
C GLU A 379 -75.73 0.97 -9.22
N ASN A 380 -75.69 -0.14 -9.98
CA ASN A 380 -74.49 -0.99 -10.02
C ASN A 380 -73.34 -0.31 -10.77
N MET A 381 -73.63 0.42 -11.86
CA MET A 381 -72.63 1.18 -12.61
C MET A 381 -71.97 2.25 -11.74
N GLU A 382 -72.76 2.96 -10.93
CA GLU A 382 -72.27 3.99 -10.02
C GLU A 382 -71.36 3.40 -8.94
N LYS A 383 -71.72 2.24 -8.36
CA LYS A 383 -70.88 1.50 -7.39
C LYS A 383 -69.57 1.01 -8.01
N GLN A 384 -69.59 0.44 -9.22
CA GLN A 384 -68.37 0.01 -9.90
C GLN A 384 -67.49 1.19 -10.31
N HIS A 385 -68.08 2.33 -10.71
CA HIS A 385 -67.34 3.53 -11.07
C HIS A 385 -66.57 4.11 -9.87
N VAL A 386 -67.19 4.18 -8.68
CA VAL A 386 -66.50 4.60 -7.45
C VAL A 386 -65.33 3.66 -7.13
N ARG A 387 -65.56 2.35 -7.24
CA ARG A 387 -64.54 1.32 -6.96
C ARG A 387 -63.35 1.40 -7.92
N LEU A 388 -63.60 1.57 -9.22
CA LEU A 388 -62.54 1.78 -10.22
C LEU A 388 -61.75 3.05 -9.93
N ARG A 389 -62.44 4.14 -9.59
CA ARG A 389 -61.80 5.43 -9.30
C ARG A 389 -60.86 5.32 -8.11
N GLU A 390 -61.26 4.62 -7.06
CA GLU A 390 -60.41 4.38 -5.88
C GLU A 390 -59.19 3.52 -6.23
N ALA A 391 -59.37 2.43 -6.97
CA ALA A 391 -58.28 1.57 -7.42
C ALA A 391 -57.29 2.32 -8.32
N PHE A 392 -57.81 3.17 -9.22
CA PHE A 392 -56.99 3.99 -10.12
C PHE A 392 -56.18 5.04 -9.35
N VAL A 393 -56.79 5.75 -8.39
CA VAL A 393 -56.09 6.72 -7.54
C VAL A 393 -55.01 6.04 -6.68
N GLN A 394 -55.26 4.83 -6.17
CA GLN A 394 -54.26 4.05 -5.45
C GLN A 394 -53.08 3.67 -6.37
N SER A 395 -53.34 3.27 -7.62
CA SER A 395 -52.28 2.93 -8.58
C SER A 395 -51.43 4.13 -9.03
N LEU A 396 -52.00 5.34 -9.07
CA LEU A 396 -51.32 6.58 -9.46
C LEU A 396 -50.60 7.29 -8.31
N SER A 397 -50.76 6.85 -7.06
CA SER A 397 -50.16 7.52 -5.89
C SER A 397 -48.64 7.32 -5.77
N LEU A 398 -47.99 6.65 -6.73
CA LEU A 398 -46.53 6.65 -6.90
C LEU A 398 -46.06 8.04 -7.33
N ARG A 399 -45.88 8.92 -6.35
CA ARG A 399 -45.19 10.19 -6.50
C ARG A 399 -43.81 9.96 -7.10
N LEU A 400 -43.51 10.76 -8.14
CA LEU A 400 -42.19 10.96 -8.69
C LEU A 400 -41.15 11.18 -7.56
N ILE A 401 -40.05 10.43 -7.66
CA ILE A 401 -38.68 10.85 -7.35
C ILE A 401 -38.50 11.56 -6.00
N ASP A 402 -38.80 10.88 -4.90
CA ASP A 402 -38.18 11.24 -3.62
C ASP A 402 -37.65 9.95 -2.99
N ILE A 403 -36.34 9.74 -3.11
CA ILE A 403 -35.63 8.68 -2.41
C ILE A 403 -35.18 9.31 -1.09
N PRO A 404 -35.80 8.97 0.05
CA PRO A 404 -35.45 9.55 1.34
C PRO A 404 -33.96 9.34 1.62
N GLY A 405 -33.24 10.41 1.94
CA GLY A 405 -31.81 10.35 2.23
C GLY A 405 -30.87 10.33 1.01
N LEU A 406 -31.39 10.38 -0.22
CA LEU A 406 -30.55 10.43 -1.43
C LEU A 406 -29.67 11.69 -1.47
N ASN A 407 -30.25 12.86 -1.16
CA ASN A 407 -29.49 14.11 -1.14
C ASN A 407 -28.34 14.08 -0.12
N SER A 408 -28.55 13.47 1.05
CA SER A 408 -27.48 13.33 2.05
C SER A 408 -26.38 12.38 1.57
N ILE A 409 -26.73 11.29 0.86
CA ILE A 409 -25.74 10.36 0.30
C ILE A 409 -24.91 11.06 -0.78
N VAL A 410 -25.55 11.83 -1.67
CA VAL A 410 -24.87 12.59 -2.73
C VAL A 410 -23.95 13.66 -2.13
N GLN A 411 -24.41 14.41 -1.13
CA GLN A 411 -23.58 15.39 -0.42
C GLN A 411 -22.37 14.75 0.26
N ASN A 412 -22.53 13.55 0.84
CA ASN A 412 -21.42 12.84 1.44
C ASN A 412 -20.38 12.41 0.39
N ILE A 413 -20.83 11.92 -0.77
CA ILE A 413 -19.95 11.58 -1.90
C ILE A 413 -19.17 12.83 -2.37
N ASP A 414 -19.83 13.97 -2.51
CA ASP A 414 -19.18 15.23 -2.93
C ASP A 414 -18.12 15.68 -1.91
N MET A 415 -18.39 15.54 -0.61
CA MET A 415 -17.42 15.86 0.45
C MET A 415 -16.22 14.91 0.41
N VAL A 416 -16.45 13.60 0.39
CA VAL A 416 -15.39 12.59 0.38
C VAL A 416 -14.52 12.70 -0.87
N THR A 417 -15.12 12.93 -2.04
CA THR A 417 -14.36 13.11 -3.29
C THR A 417 -13.50 14.37 -3.28
N SER A 418 -13.97 15.46 -2.68
CA SER A 418 -13.19 16.70 -2.51
C SER A 418 -11.98 16.49 -1.59
N LEU A 419 -12.18 15.80 -0.45
CA LEU A 419 -11.10 15.48 0.49
C LEU A 419 -10.08 14.50 -0.11
N LEU A 420 -10.55 13.56 -0.94
CA LEU A 420 -9.70 12.62 -1.63
C LEU A 420 -8.83 13.34 -2.67
N GLN A 421 -9.38 14.29 -3.40
CA GLN A 421 -8.63 15.15 -4.32
C GLN A 421 -7.56 15.96 -3.57
N GLU A 422 -7.89 16.57 -2.44
CA GLU A 422 -6.93 17.34 -1.62
C GLU A 422 -5.80 16.45 -1.10
N SER A 423 -6.12 15.25 -0.63
CA SER A 423 -5.12 14.29 -0.14
C SER A 423 -4.20 13.78 -1.25
N ILE A 424 -4.73 13.55 -2.46
CA ILE A 424 -3.91 13.21 -3.64
C ILE A 424 -2.98 14.38 -4.01
N MET A 425 -3.41 15.63 -3.86
CA MET A 425 -2.52 16.77 -4.10
C MET A 425 -1.36 16.78 -3.09
N GLN A 426 -1.59 16.35 -1.85
CA GLN A 426 -0.54 16.26 -0.83
C GLN A 426 0.50 15.18 -1.10
N THR A 427 0.17 14.11 -1.83
CA THR A 427 1.15 13.05 -2.15
C THR A 427 2.22 13.54 -3.13
N ARG A 428 1.93 14.60 -3.89
CA ARG A 428 2.84 15.18 -4.92
C ARG A 428 3.65 16.36 -4.42
N LEU A 429 3.49 16.74 -3.16
CA LEU A 429 4.26 17.82 -2.57
C LEU A 429 5.70 17.38 -2.28
N GLN A 430 6.65 18.22 -2.64
CA GLN A 430 8.06 18.08 -2.30
C GLN A 430 8.56 19.37 -1.64
N PRO A 431 9.56 19.30 -0.75
CA PRO A 431 10.15 20.50 -0.18
C PRO A 431 10.87 21.30 -1.27
N ILE A 432 10.71 22.62 -1.24
CA ILE A 432 11.34 23.54 -2.21
C ILE A 432 12.88 23.53 -2.11
N SER A 433 13.43 23.00 -1.00
CA SER A 433 14.86 22.76 -0.78
C SER A 433 15.55 22.05 -1.96
N VAL A 434 14.85 21.14 -2.64
CA VAL A 434 15.38 20.40 -3.81
C VAL A 434 15.87 21.35 -4.90
N VAL A 435 15.12 22.43 -5.16
CA VAL A 435 15.51 23.46 -6.13
C VAL A 435 16.47 24.46 -5.50
N PHE A 436 16.35 24.76 -4.20
CA PHE A 436 17.22 25.74 -3.56
C PHE A 436 18.67 25.24 -3.44
N ALA A 437 18.88 23.92 -3.32
CA ALA A 437 20.19 23.30 -3.11
C ALA A 437 21.24 23.64 -4.20
N LYS A 438 20.82 23.97 -5.43
CA LYS A 438 21.75 24.33 -6.53
C LYS A 438 22.20 25.80 -6.50
N PHE A 439 21.45 26.69 -5.86
CA PHE A 439 21.71 28.13 -5.92
C PHE A 439 22.97 28.61 -5.19
N PRO A 440 23.38 28.06 -4.03
CA PRO A 440 24.62 28.48 -3.36
C PRO A 440 25.85 28.34 -4.27
N ARG A 441 25.94 27.24 -5.03
CA ARG A 441 27.04 27.04 -5.98
C ARG A 441 26.96 28.01 -7.16
N LEU A 442 25.76 28.18 -7.74
CA LEU A 442 25.54 29.10 -8.85
C LEU A 442 25.92 30.54 -8.50
N VAL A 443 25.48 31.03 -7.33
CA VAL A 443 25.80 32.39 -6.86
C VAL A 443 27.30 32.53 -6.62
N ARG A 444 27.97 31.54 -6.01
CA ARG A 444 29.42 31.56 -5.78
C ARG A 444 30.23 31.62 -7.08
N ASP A 445 29.83 30.85 -8.09
CA ASP A 445 30.50 30.82 -9.39
C ASP A 445 30.30 32.14 -10.16
N LEU A 446 29.08 32.71 -10.10
CA LEU A 446 28.80 34.03 -10.68
C LEU A 446 29.57 35.16 -9.97
N ALA A 447 29.54 35.17 -8.64
CA ALA A 447 30.22 36.17 -7.84
C ALA A 447 31.73 36.21 -8.16
N LYS A 448 32.38 35.04 -8.25
CA LYS A 448 33.78 34.94 -8.70
C LYS A 448 34.00 35.43 -10.13
N LYS A 449 33.10 35.08 -11.06
CA LYS A 449 33.24 35.47 -12.47
C LYS A 449 33.12 36.99 -12.67
N LEU A 450 32.35 37.66 -11.82
CA LEU A 450 32.09 39.09 -11.88
C LEU A 450 32.92 39.93 -10.91
N ASP A 451 33.83 39.29 -10.15
CA ASP A 451 34.65 39.94 -9.12
C ASP A 451 33.79 40.68 -8.07
N LYS A 452 32.74 40.00 -7.60
CA LYS A 452 31.81 40.49 -6.56
C LYS A 452 31.87 39.60 -5.32
N GLU A 453 31.60 40.19 -4.16
CA GLU A 453 31.39 39.47 -2.90
C GLU A 453 29.90 39.39 -2.60
N VAL A 454 29.31 38.19 -2.58
CA VAL A 454 27.86 37.99 -2.36
C VAL A 454 27.62 36.89 -1.33
N ASN A 455 26.71 37.14 -0.38
CA ASN A 455 26.17 36.16 0.55
C ASN A 455 24.74 35.78 0.12
N LEU A 456 24.45 34.47 0.04
CA LEU A 456 23.11 33.96 -0.24
C LEU A 456 22.49 33.37 1.02
N THR A 457 21.37 33.92 1.47
CA THR A 457 20.61 33.42 2.62
C THR A 457 19.35 32.70 2.12
N LEU A 458 19.15 31.44 2.55
CA LEU A 458 18.00 30.61 2.20
C LEU A 458 17.07 30.46 3.40
N VAL A 459 15.80 30.82 3.26
CA VAL A 459 14.78 30.77 4.33
C VAL A 459 13.55 29.98 3.87
N GLY A 460 13.01 29.12 4.74
CA GLY A 460 11.80 28.32 4.46
C GLY A 460 12.03 27.20 3.45
N GLN A 461 13.17 26.51 3.55
CA GLN A 461 13.54 25.41 2.65
C GLN A 461 12.62 24.20 2.76
N ASP A 462 11.95 24.07 3.91
CA ASP A 462 10.98 23.04 4.28
C ASP A 462 9.59 23.26 3.68
N VAL A 463 9.32 24.42 3.08
CA VAL A 463 8.02 24.72 2.44
C VAL A 463 7.74 23.73 1.32
N GLU A 464 6.60 23.06 1.42
CA GLU A 464 6.17 22.00 0.51
C GLU A 464 5.38 22.58 -0.68
N LEU A 465 5.72 22.16 -1.90
CA LEU A 465 5.09 22.61 -3.15
C LEU A 465 4.92 21.44 -4.12
N ASP A 466 3.94 21.50 -5.03
CA ASP A 466 3.74 20.43 -6.03
C ASP A 466 4.98 20.27 -6.92
N LYS A 467 5.42 19.02 -7.10
CA LYS A 467 6.61 18.68 -7.89
C LYS A 467 6.61 19.32 -9.29
N SER A 468 5.48 19.32 -9.99
CA SER A 468 5.41 19.88 -11.34
C SER A 468 5.60 21.40 -11.35
N ILE A 469 5.19 22.08 -10.27
CA ILE A 469 5.44 23.51 -10.08
C ILE A 469 6.92 23.74 -9.74
N ILE A 470 7.52 22.91 -8.89
CA ILE A 470 8.95 22.99 -8.55
C ILE A 470 9.83 22.87 -9.79
N GLU A 471 9.54 21.90 -10.67
CA GLU A 471 10.26 21.72 -11.94
C GLU A 471 10.13 22.94 -12.85
N GLN A 472 8.93 23.52 -12.96
CA GLN A 472 8.70 24.73 -13.76
C GLN A 472 9.33 25.99 -13.17
N LEU A 473 9.45 26.09 -11.85
CA LEU A 473 10.07 27.23 -11.17
C LEU A 473 11.60 27.23 -11.22
N SER A 474 12.20 26.06 -11.44
CA SER A 474 13.65 25.86 -11.49
C SER A 474 14.38 26.87 -12.38
N ASP A 475 13.87 27.12 -13.59
CA ASP A 475 14.49 28.01 -14.57
C ASP A 475 14.21 29.50 -14.28
N PRO A 476 12.94 29.95 -14.05
CA PRO A 476 12.65 31.32 -13.63
C PRO A 476 13.44 31.78 -12.40
N LEU A 477 13.55 30.95 -11.36
CA LEU A 477 14.32 31.29 -10.16
C LEU A 477 15.81 31.42 -10.46
N THR A 478 16.35 30.57 -11.34
CA THR A 478 17.73 30.69 -11.82
C THR A 478 17.97 32.03 -12.49
N HIS A 479 17.02 32.48 -13.33
CA HIS A 479 17.10 33.78 -13.99
C HIS A 479 17.02 34.95 -13.00
N LEU A 480 16.12 34.90 -12.02
CA LEU A 480 15.97 35.98 -11.02
C LEU A 480 17.20 36.10 -10.10
N ILE A 481 17.72 34.96 -9.61
CA ILE A 481 18.95 34.93 -8.80
C ILE A 481 20.14 35.46 -9.62
N ARG A 482 20.24 35.05 -10.89
CA ARG A 482 21.27 35.58 -11.80
C ARG A 482 21.16 37.09 -11.95
N ASN A 483 19.97 37.62 -12.19
CA ASN A 483 19.77 39.07 -12.32
C ASN A 483 20.17 39.83 -11.05
N SER A 484 19.85 39.27 -9.88
CA SER A 484 20.22 39.84 -8.58
C SER A 484 21.74 39.92 -8.43
N VAL A 485 22.48 38.89 -8.84
CA VAL A 485 23.95 38.84 -8.74
C VAL A 485 24.65 39.63 -9.86
N ASP A 486 24.17 39.52 -11.10
CA ASP A 486 24.78 40.15 -12.29
C ASP A 486 24.54 41.66 -12.30
N HIS A 487 23.30 42.08 -12.02
CA HIS A 487 22.85 43.47 -12.18
C HIS A 487 22.45 44.15 -10.87
N GLY A 488 21.89 43.42 -9.90
CA GLY A 488 21.48 43.98 -8.61
C GLY A 488 22.68 44.39 -7.76
N VAL A 489 23.46 43.40 -7.32
CA VAL A 489 24.61 43.61 -6.42
C VAL A 489 25.76 44.32 -7.14
N GLU A 490 26.20 45.44 -6.58
CA GLU A 490 27.32 46.25 -7.08
C GLU A 490 28.68 45.61 -6.73
N THR A 491 29.77 46.05 -7.35
CA THR A 491 31.13 45.60 -6.95
C THR A 491 31.53 46.16 -5.58
N PRO A 492 32.45 45.51 -4.84
CA PRO A 492 32.84 45.93 -3.50
C PRO A 492 33.28 47.40 -3.41
N ASP A 493 34.04 47.88 -4.41
CA ASP A 493 34.49 49.27 -4.49
C ASP A 493 33.34 50.28 -4.59
N ILE A 494 32.28 49.94 -5.35
CA ILE A 494 31.09 50.79 -5.50
C ILE A 494 30.27 50.76 -4.22
N ARG A 495 30.11 49.58 -3.60
CA ARG A 495 29.36 49.42 -2.34
C ARG A 495 29.97 50.22 -1.20
N ILE A 496 31.29 50.16 -1.02
CA ILE A 496 32.00 50.94 0.00
C ILE A 496 31.85 52.44 -0.25
N LYS A 497 31.92 52.91 -1.50
CA LYS A 497 31.67 54.31 -1.86
C LYS A 497 30.24 54.76 -1.57
N ALA A 498 29.27 53.87 -1.67
CA ALA A 498 27.87 54.10 -1.32
C ALA A 498 27.57 53.95 0.18
N GLY A 499 28.57 53.61 1.01
CA GLY A 499 28.40 53.40 2.46
C GLY A 499 27.77 52.06 2.85
N LYS A 500 27.70 51.10 1.93
CA LYS A 500 27.20 49.73 2.16
C LYS A 500 28.33 48.76 2.54
N PRO A 501 28.03 47.61 3.16
CA PRO A 501 29.01 46.54 3.38
C PRO A 501 29.66 46.05 2.07
N SER A 502 30.92 45.62 2.09
CA SER A 502 31.63 45.15 0.88
C SER A 502 30.96 43.93 0.24
N GLN A 503 30.43 43.04 1.08
CA GLN A 503 29.64 41.88 0.69
C GLN A 503 28.18 42.29 0.47
N GLY A 504 27.61 41.94 -0.68
CA GLY A 504 26.18 42.05 -0.97
C GLY A 504 25.38 40.90 -0.39
N GLU A 505 24.12 41.14 -0.06
CA GLU A 505 23.21 40.13 0.46
C GLU A 505 22.10 39.85 -0.55
N VAL A 506 21.85 38.57 -0.81
CA VAL A 506 20.71 38.07 -1.58
C VAL A 506 19.95 37.08 -0.70
N VAL A 507 18.67 37.31 -0.47
CA VAL A 507 17.80 36.46 0.34
C VAL A 507 16.78 35.79 -0.55
N LEU A 508 16.74 34.45 -0.53
CA LEU A 508 15.71 33.64 -1.17
C LEU A 508 14.85 33.02 -0.08
N ARG A 509 13.59 33.42 -0.02
CA ARG A 509 12.63 33.03 1.03
C ARG A 509 11.41 32.34 0.42
N ALA A 510 10.95 31.27 1.05
CA ALA A 510 9.65 30.68 0.79
C ALA A 510 8.81 30.63 2.09
N PHE A 511 7.50 30.88 2.00
CA PHE A 511 6.57 30.76 3.14
C PHE A 511 5.12 30.59 2.68
N HIS A 512 4.26 30.02 3.55
CA HIS A 512 2.82 29.94 3.32
C HIS A 512 2.11 31.17 3.91
N GLU A 513 1.27 31.83 3.11
CA GLU A 513 0.41 32.92 3.56
C GLU A 513 -0.91 32.91 2.75
N GLY A 514 -2.05 33.02 3.43
CA GLY A 514 -3.37 33.11 2.78
C GLY A 514 -3.72 31.93 1.87
N GLY A 515 -3.26 30.72 2.19
CA GLY A 515 -3.46 29.51 1.36
C GLY A 515 -2.62 29.49 0.08
N LYS A 516 -1.64 30.39 -0.06
CA LYS A 516 -0.70 30.45 -1.17
C LYS A 516 0.73 30.24 -0.66
N VAL A 517 1.60 29.79 -1.55
CA VAL A 517 3.04 29.79 -1.29
C VAL A 517 3.64 31.04 -1.92
N HIS A 518 4.30 31.83 -1.08
CA HIS A 518 5.03 33.01 -1.45
C HIS A 518 6.51 32.63 -1.62
N ILE A 519 7.07 32.94 -2.79
CA ILE A 519 8.51 32.81 -3.06
C ILE A 519 9.03 34.21 -3.34
N GLN A 520 10.01 34.63 -2.55
CA GLN A 520 10.53 35.98 -2.54
C GLN A 520 12.04 35.96 -2.74
N ILE A 521 12.53 36.82 -3.63
CA ILE A 521 13.95 37.10 -3.82
C ILE A 521 14.15 38.57 -3.50
N GLU A 522 15.04 38.85 -2.55
CA GLU A 522 15.44 40.20 -2.16
C GLU A 522 16.94 40.33 -2.34
N ASP A 523 17.41 41.48 -2.78
CA ASP A 523 18.83 41.84 -2.79
C ASP A 523 19.03 43.25 -2.24
N ASP A 524 20.22 43.54 -1.73
CA ASP A 524 20.59 44.86 -1.19
C ASP A 524 21.42 45.70 -2.20
N GLY A 525 21.19 45.44 -3.49
CA GLY A 525 21.89 46.01 -4.62
C GLY A 525 21.59 47.48 -4.91
N SER A 526 21.91 47.89 -6.13
CA SER A 526 21.81 49.30 -6.58
C SER A 526 20.37 49.82 -6.76
N GLY A 527 19.35 48.96 -6.67
CA GLY A 527 17.94 49.26 -6.93
C GLY A 527 17.04 48.88 -5.78
#